data_AF-A0A532D8X2-F1
#
_entry.id   AF-A0A532D8X2-F1
#
_cell.length_a   1.000
_cell.length_b   1.000
_cell.length_c   1.000
_cell.angle_alpha   90.00
_cell.angle_beta   90.00
_cell.angle_gamma   90.00
#
_symmetry.space_group_name_H-M   'P 1'
#
loop_
_entity.id
_entity.type
_entity.pdbx_description
1 polymer ?
#
loop_
_entity_poly.entity_id
_entity_poly.type
_entity_poly.pdbx_seq_one_letter_code
_entity_poly.pdbx_strand_id
1 'polypeptide(L)'
;MSKFTLRVGIGVVLGVLSVTGSVFSQVPAPGDPPRPSSLKTVPVPEPANISDFVQDRQAAIRLGKALFWDMQVGSDGLTACASCHFSSGMADTRSKNQLSPGLKRITATGAPDPDVTFFRSLGPNGQLTAADFPFFPLSNDVASSQGVRNTRFLGVTNGPADRTLQEPDPDGFRVGSVNARRVEPRNTPTVINAVFNHRQFWDGRADNVFNGVNGLGDRDPNARVFRADNPSNPLPVIVRLEDSSLASQAVGPPVNHFEMSAAGRTMQDLGKKLARPSFNLRPLGLQLVHREDSVLGSLSQWPHRGLQTAGYTEMIQAAFQPQWWNSPKLIRVDAAGTPTVIDPPAGLSAPNEFTLMQYNFALFFGLAVQLYEATLVADDSPYDQFMDGNPSAISPQAQFGVDLFRSQARGQCINCHEGAELTGASVRQVRASPTRIRDGQAADRGFNNIAVLGTLQDLSLGAKDDLGNWLSTVKRLNPPPLEPIVVDGAFKVPGLRNVELTAPYFHNGGQLDLPAVIEFYNHGGDTHEELKTLDGIFIEPMPFINFTTEERQALEAYLVSLTDVRVRFQQAPFDHPQLFIPNGPGAPRSIAPGDQLTEIPAVGAQGGAPQKKFLEP
;
A
#
# COMPACT_ATOMS: atom_id res chain seq x y z
N MET A 1 90.77 22.93 40.60
CA MET A 1 89.58 23.58 39.98
C MET A 1 88.36 22.70 40.27
N SER A 2 87.56 23.07 41.28
CA SER A 2 86.11 23.39 41.21
C SER A 2 85.20 22.21 40.79
N LYS A 3 84.58 21.49 41.75
CA LYS A 3 83.16 21.56 42.25
C LYS A 3 82.16 20.70 41.42
N PHE A 4 81.59 19.62 42.00
CA PHE A 4 80.23 19.51 42.64
C PHE A 4 79.07 19.66 41.60
N THR A 5 77.96 18.89 41.49
CA THR A 5 77.24 17.94 42.37
C THR A 5 76.19 17.15 41.53
N LEU A 6 75.80 15.98 42.04
CA LEU A 6 74.63 15.14 41.72
C LEU A 6 73.28 15.88 41.83
N ARG A 7 72.28 15.56 40.97
CA ARG A 7 70.85 15.58 41.32
C ARG A 7 70.06 14.50 40.58
N VAL A 8 69.54 13.56 41.36
CA VAL A 8 68.52 12.57 41.00
C VAL A 8 67.15 13.23 41.15
N GLY A 9 66.29 13.13 40.14
CA GLY A 9 64.89 13.54 40.18
C GLY A 9 63.98 12.33 40.05
N ILE A 10 63.30 11.98 41.14
CA ILE A 10 62.22 10.99 41.19
C ILE A 10 60.94 11.72 40.75
N GLY A 11 60.38 11.31 39.60
CA GLY A 11 59.06 11.73 39.13
C GLY A 11 58.03 10.64 39.40
N VAL A 12 57.15 10.88 40.37
CA VAL A 12 55.98 10.05 40.67
C VAL A 12 54.93 10.30 39.58
N VAL A 13 54.61 9.29 38.77
CA VAL A 13 53.47 9.32 37.85
C VAL A 13 52.26 8.74 38.59
N LEU A 14 51.36 9.62 39.03
CA LEU A 14 50.02 9.28 39.51
C LEU A 14 49.17 8.84 38.31
N GLY A 15 48.80 7.56 38.29
CA GLY A 15 47.85 7.01 37.33
C GLY A 15 46.44 7.52 37.61
N VAL A 16 45.88 8.30 36.68
CA VAL A 16 44.45 8.57 36.60
C VAL A 16 43.85 7.46 35.75
N LEU A 17 43.09 6.55 36.36
CA LEU A 17 42.21 5.63 35.64
C LEU A 17 41.07 6.44 35.00
N SER A 18 41.22 6.79 33.73
CA SER A 18 40.10 7.19 32.87
C SER A 18 39.43 5.92 32.35
N VAL A 19 38.26 5.59 32.89
CA VAL A 19 37.31 4.65 32.28
C VAL A 19 36.88 5.27 30.96
N THR A 20 37.48 4.84 29.86
CA THR A 20 37.07 5.22 28.50
C THR A 20 36.23 4.09 27.94
N GLY A 21 35.05 4.46 27.45
CA GLY A 21 34.00 3.56 27.02
C GLY A 21 34.46 2.57 25.95
N SER A 22 33.90 1.38 26.02
CA SER A 22 34.02 0.34 25.01
C SER A 22 33.68 0.91 23.64
N VAL A 23 34.71 1.14 22.83
CA VAL A 23 34.55 1.41 21.40
C VAL A 23 34.10 0.10 20.77
N PHE A 24 32.80 -0.05 20.53
CA PHE A 24 32.27 -1.13 19.70
C PHE A 24 32.66 -0.86 18.24
N SER A 25 33.90 -1.17 17.90
CA SER A 25 34.30 -1.43 16.53
C SER A 25 34.18 -2.92 16.30
N GLN A 26 32.99 -3.38 15.88
CA GLN A 26 32.91 -4.68 15.21
C GLN A 26 33.22 -4.43 13.73
N VAL A 27 34.47 -4.73 13.37
CA VAL A 27 34.85 -5.00 11.98
C VAL A 27 33.85 -6.03 11.44
N PRO A 28 33.23 -5.83 10.25
CA PRO A 28 32.30 -6.79 9.67
C PRO A 28 32.93 -8.19 9.70
N ALA A 29 32.22 -9.17 10.25
CA ALA A 29 32.66 -10.55 10.15
C ALA A 29 32.73 -10.93 8.66
N PRO A 30 33.76 -11.66 8.20
CA PRO A 30 33.84 -12.12 6.82
C PRO A 30 32.63 -13.00 6.51
N GLY A 31 31.61 -12.41 5.86
CA GLY A 31 30.33 -13.07 5.57
C GLY A 31 29.12 -12.14 5.60
N ASP A 32 29.16 -11.03 6.35
CA ASP A 32 28.01 -10.12 6.42
C ASP A 32 27.90 -9.25 5.16
N PRO A 33 26.69 -9.09 4.56
CA PRO A 33 26.48 -8.16 3.47
C PRO A 33 26.78 -6.71 3.91
N PRO A 34 27.08 -5.81 2.96
CA PRO A 34 27.25 -4.39 3.26
C PRO A 34 25.96 -3.80 3.85
N ARG A 35 26.10 -2.71 4.60
CA ARG A 35 24.94 -1.94 5.07
C ARG A 35 24.11 -1.49 3.84
N PRO A 36 22.77 -1.53 3.91
CA PRO A 36 21.90 -1.00 2.87
C PRO A 36 22.32 0.42 2.45
N SER A 37 22.44 0.68 1.15
CA SER A 37 22.76 2.03 0.67
C SER A 37 21.56 2.97 0.84
N SER A 38 21.83 4.28 0.70
CA SER A 38 20.80 5.33 0.62
C SER A 38 19.82 5.05 -0.53
N LEU A 39 18.53 5.33 -0.34
CA LEU A 39 17.52 5.13 -1.40
C LEU A 39 17.74 6.05 -2.59
N LYS A 40 18.42 7.19 -2.41
CA LYS A 40 18.82 8.10 -3.50
C LYS A 40 19.66 7.41 -4.58
N THR A 41 20.25 6.25 -4.26
CA THR A 41 21.02 5.43 -5.21
C THR A 41 20.16 4.57 -6.13
N VAL A 42 18.85 4.46 -5.88
CA VAL A 42 17.94 3.62 -6.65
C VAL A 42 17.07 4.50 -7.56
N PRO A 43 17.13 4.32 -8.89
CA PRO A 43 16.22 5.02 -9.79
C PRO A 43 14.78 4.52 -9.60
N VAL A 44 13.83 5.44 -9.68
CA VAL A 44 12.39 5.11 -9.69
C VAL A 44 12.08 4.27 -10.94
N PRO A 45 11.50 3.07 -10.82
CA PRO A 45 11.10 2.26 -11.97
C PRO A 45 10.05 2.97 -12.82
N GLU A 46 10.15 2.84 -14.15
CA GLU A 46 9.25 3.49 -15.08
C GLU A 46 9.02 2.65 -16.35
N PRO A 47 7.78 2.59 -16.89
CA PRO A 47 7.51 1.90 -18.14
C PRO A 47 8.24 2.53 -19.32
N ALA A 48 8.97 1.72 -20.09
CA ALA A 48 9.75 2.19 -21.24
C ALA A 48 8.88 2.83 -22.35
N ASN A 49 7.61 2.46 -22.45
CA ASN A 49 6.65 2.93 -23.46
C ASN A 49 5.62 3.93 -22.91
N ILE A 50 5.86 4.57 -21.77
CA ILE A 50 4.90 5.49 -21.13
C ILE A 50 4.49 6.65 -22.06
N SER A 51 5.38 7.10 -22.94
CA SER A 51 5.16 8.20 -23.90
C SER A 51 4.09 7.91 -24.96
N ASP A 52 3.79 6.63 -25.19
CA ASP A 52 2.73 6.20 -26.12
C ASP A 52 1.34 6.53 -25.56
N PHE A 53 1.26 6.77 -24.25
CA PHE A 53 0.05 7.04 -23.49
C PHE A 53 0.00 8.46 -22.96
N VAL A 54 1.08 8.90 -22.31
CA VAL A 54 1.18 10.17 -21.59
C VAL A 54 1.89 11.20 -22.47
N GLN A 55 1.20 12.30 -22.77
CA GLN A 55 1.78 13.40 -23.55
C GLN A 55 2.38 14.49 -22.63
N ASP A 56 1.82 14.68 -21.44
CA ASP A 56 2.32 15.62 -20.42
C ASP A 56 2.32 14.93 -19.06
N ARG A 57 3.53 14.62 -18.58
CA ARG A 57 3.74 13.95 -17.29
C ARG A 57 3.25 14.79 -16.12
N GLN A 58 3.45 16.11 -16.13
CA GLN A 58 3.04 16.97 -15.02
C GLN A 58 1.52 17.10 -14.96
N ALA A 59 0.86 17.17 -16.12
CA ALA A 59 -0.60 17.09 -16.18
C ALA A 59 -1.12 15.73 -15.65
N ALA A 60 -0.46 14.62 -16.00
CA ALA A 60 -0.81 13.29 -15.50
C ALA A 60 -0.61 13.16 -13.97
N ILE A 61 0.48 13.71 -13.41
CA ILE A 61 0.72 13.74 -11.95
C ILE A 61 -0.37 14.57 -11.24
N ARG A 62 -0.75 15.74 -11.78
CA ARG A 62 -1.86 16.55 -11.24
C ARG A 62 -3.18 15.79 -11.26
N LEU A 63 -3.48 15.11 -12.37
CA LEU A 63 -4.66 14.25 -12.48
C LEU A 63 -4.60 13.11 -11.45
N GLY A 64 -3.45 12.47 -11.28
CA GLY A 64 -3.23 11.41 -10.31
C GLY A 64 -3.47 11.86 -8.87
N LYS A 65 -2.85 12.98 -8.46
CA LYS A 65 -3.07 13.55 -7.12
C LYS A 65 -4.53 13.95 -6.92
N ALA A 66 -5.18 14.55 -7.93
CA ALA A 66 -6.59 14.88 -7.83
C ALA A 66 -7.45 13.62 -7.60
N LEU A 67 -7.29 12.57 -8.44
CA LEU A 67 -8.06 11.33 -8.34
C LEU A 67 -7.81 10.59 -7.02
N PHE A 68 -6.55 10.49 -6.57
CA PHE A 68 -6.19 9.78 -5.33
C PHE A 68 -6.87 10.37 -4.09
N TRP A 69 -7.03 11.70 -4.06
CA TRP A 69 -7.60 12.44 -2.94
C TRP A 69 -9.09 12.77 -3.10
N ASP A 70 -9.72 12.47 -4.25
CA ASP A 70 -11.11 12.87 -4.51
C ASP A 70 -12.15 11.89 -3.93
N MET A 71 -12.81 12.28 -2.84
CA MET A 71 -13.94 11.58 -2.21
C MET A 71 -15.10 11.32 -3.18
N GLN A 72 -15.18 12.04 -4.30
CA GLN A 72 -16.17 11.80 -5.36
C GLN A 72 -15.86 10.54 -6.19
N VAL A 73 -14.66 9.95 -6.07
CA VAL A 73 -14.32 8.69 -6.72
C VAL A 73 -15.17 7.55 -6.14
N GLY A 74 -15.32 7.49 -4.82
CA GLY A 74 -16.16 6.49 -4.15
C GLY A 74 -17.66 6.61 -4.45
N SER A 75 -18.40 5.53 -4.26
CA SER A 75 -19.85 5.50 -4.50
C SER A 75 -20.65 6.27 -3.46
N ASP A 76 -20.12 6.49 -2.26
CA ASP A 76 -20.81 7.23 -1.19
C ASP A 76 -20.52 8.73 -1.21
N GLY A 77 -19.63 9.20 -2.10
CA GLY A 77 -19.20 10.60 -2.17
C GLY A 77 -18.35 11.04 -0.98
N LEU A 78 -17.79 10.08 -0.23
CA LEU A 78 -16.99 10.32 0.97
C LEU A 78 -15.66 9.54 0.95
N THR A 79 -15.61 8.36 0.35
CA THR A 79 -14.39 7.53 0.31
C THR A 79 -13.51 7.87 -0.91
N ALA A 80 -12.25 8.22 -0.65
CA ALA A 80 -11.15 8.35 -1.61
C ALA A 80 -10.10 7.26 -1.37
N CYS A 81 -9.12 7.08 -2.27
CA CYS A 81 -7.95 6.25 -1.99
C CYS A 81 -7.25 6.75 -0.72
N ALA A 82 -7.10 8.07 -0.62
CA ALA A 82 -6.51 8.72 0.53
C ALA A 82 -7.32 8.53 1.84
N SER A 83 -8.60 8.13 1.82
CA SER A 83 -9.34 7.87 3.07
C SER A 83 -8.78 6.71 3.90
N CYS A 84 -8.09 5.77 3.26
CA CYS A 84 -7.37 4.67 3.92
C CYS A 84 -5.85 4.95 4.03
N HIS A 85 -5.35 5.93 3.29
CA HIS A 85 -3.93 6.28 3.17
C HIS A 85 -3.64 7.75 3.55
N PHE A 86 -4.43 8.35 4.46
CA PHE A 86 -4.44 9.81 4.68
C PHE A 86 -3.23 10.33 5.46
N SER A 87 -2.54 9.47 6.19
CA SER A 87 -1.33 9.79 6.95
C SER A 87 -0.15 10.01 5.98
N SER A 88 -0.23 10.96 5.03
CA SER A 88 0.72 11.14 3.92
C SER A 88 1.01 9.89 3.08
N GLY A 89 0.01 9.04 2.85
CA GLY A 89 0.24 7.77 2.17
C GLY A 89 0.71 6.64 3.09
N MET A 90 0.67 6.81 4.40
CA MET A 90 0.94 5.76 5.38
C MET A 90 -0.32 4.97 5.74
N ALA A 91 -0.17 3.97 6.61
CA ALA A 91 -1.28 3.13 7.06
C ALA A 91 -2.36 3.95 7.80
N ASP A 92 -3.57 3.39 7.85
CA ASP A 92 -4.72 3.98 8.51
C ASP A 92 -4.54 3.96 10.03
N THR A 93 -4.49 5.14 10.65
CA THR A 93 -4.27 5.28 12.09
C THR A 93 -5.56 5.36 12.89
N ARG A 94 -6.73 5.22 12.25
CA ARG A 94 -8.01 5.09 12.97
C ARG A 94 -7.97 3.80 13.78
N SER A 95 -8.66 3.78 14.91
CA SER A 95 -8.79 2.58 15.77
C SER A 95 -10.24 2.17 16.02
N LYS A 96 -11.19 2.84 15.37
CA LYS A 96 -12.64 2.59 15.54
C LYS A 96 -13.28 2.14 14.24
N ASN A 97 -14.10 1.09 14.31
CA ASN A 97 -14.62 0.38 13.14
C ASN A 97 -13.45 -0.02 12.23
N GLN A 98 -12.47 -0.75 12.77
CA GLN A 98 -11.25 -1.16 12.07
C GLN A 98 -11.01 -2.67 12.14
N LEU A 99 -11.98 -3.45 12.60
CA LEU A 99 -11.86 -4.91 12.67
C LEU A 99 -12.56 -5.54 11.47
N SER A 100 -11.88 -6.48 10.83
CA SER A 100 -12.46 -7.49 9.94
C SER A 100 -12.32 -8.85 10.62
N PRO A 101 -13.35 -9.71 10.63
CA PRO A 101 -13.18 -11.08 11.08
C PRO A 101 -12.39 -11.88 10.04
N GLY A 102 -12.12 -13.16 10.30
CA GLY A 102 -11.34 -14.08 9.45
C GLY A 102 -11.99 -14.45 8.10
N LEU A 103 -12.35 -13.46 7.28
CA LEU A 103 -13.07 -13.63 6.01
C LEU A 103 -12.28 -14.35 4.91
N LYS A 104 -10.95 -14.40 5.04
CA LYS A 104 -10.06 -15.10 4.10
C LYS A 104 -9.84 -16.57 4.44
N ARG A 105 -10.47 -17.05 5.54
CA ARG A 105 -10.33 -18.43 5.98
C ARG A 105 -10.88 -19.42 4.95
N ILE A 106 -10.19 -20.54 4.83
CA ILE A 106 -10.46 -21.62 3.90
C ILE A 106 -10.45 -22.98 4.63
N THR A 107 -11.09 -23.97 4.03
CA THR A 107 -10.99 -25.37 4.43
C THR A 107 -9.64 -25.96 4.00
N ALA A 108 -9.31 -27.15 4.52
CA ALA A 108 -8.14 -27.92 4.07
C ALA A 108 -8.18 -28.30 2.57
N THR A 109 -9.35 -28.20 1.90
CA THR A 109 -9.46 -28.44 0.45
C THR A 109 -9.29 -27.16 -0.37
N GLY A 110 -9.00 -26.02 0.27
CA GLY A 110 -8.91 -24.71 -0.38
C GLY A 110 -10.27 -24.06 -0.67
N ALA A 111 -11.37 -24.60 -0.17
CA ALA A 111 -12.69 -24.00 -0.35
C ALA A 111 -12.90 -22.84 0.64
N PRO A 112 -13.61 -21.75 0.28
CA PRO A 112 -13.93 -20.67 1.21
C PRO A 112 -14.68 -21.17 2.45
N ASP A 113 -14.23 -20.75 3.63
CA ASP A 113 -14.86 -21.00 4.94
C ASP A 113 -14.67 -19.76 5.83
N PRO A 114 -15.30 -18.62 5.49
CA PRO A 114 -15.06 -17.36 6.18
C PRO A 114 -15.51 -17.43 7.65
N ASP A 115 -14.68 -16.89 8.54
CA ASP A 115 -15.11 -16.56 9.89
C ASP A 115 -15.78 -15.18 9.90
N VAL A 116 -17.02 -15.12 10.40
CA VAL A 116 -17.80 -13.87 10.53
C VAL A 116 -17.97 -13.44 12.00
N THR A 117 -17.24 -14.10 12.91
CA THR A 117 -17.31 -13.82 14.35
C THR A 117 -16.23 -12.83 14.74
N PHE A 118 -16.61 -11.67 15.26
CA PHE A 118 -15.66 -10.64 15.72
C PHE A 118 -15.11 -10.96 17.12
N PHE A 119 -13.84 -10.64 17.32
CA PHE A 119 -13.13 -10.76 18.59
C PHE A 119 -13.78 -9.98 19.74
N ARG A 120 -13.73 -10.57 20.96
CA ARG A 120 -14.14 -9.96 22.25
C ARG A 120 -15.53 -9.32 22.26
N SER A 121 -16.40 -9.67 21.32
CA SER A 121 -17.69 -8.97 21.13
C SER A 121 -17.55 -7.46 20.87
N LEU A 122 -16.36 -6.99 20.44
CA LEU A 122 -16.15 -5.61 20.00
C LEU A 122 -17.07 -5.28 18.82
N GLY A 123 -17.30 -6.27 17.96
CA GLY A 123 -18.17 -6.17 16.80
C GLY A 123 -17.62 -5.23 15.73
N PRO A 124 -18.39 -5.02 14.64
CA PRO A 124 -17.92 -4.25 13.49
C PRO A 124 -17.65 -2.77 13.81
N ASN A 125 -18.31 -2.19 14.82
CA ASN A 125 -18.13 -0.80 15.27
C ASN A 125 -17.18 -0.67 16.50
N GLY A 126 -16.42 -1.72 16.81
CA GLY A 126 -15.55 -1.75 17.99
C GLY A 126 -14.50 -0.63 18.02
N GLN A 127 -14.10 -0.24 19.23
CA GLN A 127 -12.97 0.65 19.49
C GLN A 127 -11.79 -0.20 19.95
N LEU A 128 -10.74 -0.24 19.15
CA LEU A 128 -9.47 -0.86 19.53
C LEU A 128 -8.72 0.00 20.55
N THR A 129 -8.07 -0.68 21.48
CA THR A 129 -7.19 -0.12 22.50
C THR A 129 -5.89 -0.92 22.54
N ALA A 130 -4.87 -0.40 23.21
CA ALA A 130 -3.60 -1.12 23.36
C ALA A 130 -3.76 -2.50 24.04
N ALA A 131 -4.78 -2.68 24.89
CA ALA A 131 -5.07 -3.94 25.58
C ALA A 131 -5.65 -5.05 24.68
N ASP A 132 -5.97 -4.72 23.43
CA ASP A 132 -6.47 -5.68 22.43
C ASP A 132 -5.33 -6.35 21.64
N PHE A 133 -4.09 -5.88 21.80
CA PHE A 133 -2.90 -6.41 21.13
C PHE A 133 -2.03 -7.26 22.07
N PRO A 134 -1.29 -8.25 21.54
CA PRO A 134 -1.39 -8.76 20.18
C PRO A 134 -2.69 -9.53 19.95
N PHE A 135 -3.11 -9.66 18.69
CA PHE A 135 -4.32 -10.41 18.34
C PHE A 135 -4.16 -11.91 18.59
N PHE A 136 -3.06 -12.49 18.13
CA PHE A 136 -2.76 -13.90 18.39
C PHE A 136 -2.31 -14.11 19.85
N PRO A 137 -2.64 -15.25 20.51
CA PRO A 137 -3.46 -16.38 20.04
C PRO A 137 -4.96 -16.16 20.20
N LEU A 138 -5.39 -14.98 20.66
CA LEU A 138 -6.75 -14.73 21.09
C LEU A 138 -7.73 -14.52 19.91
N SER A 139 -7.22 -14.17 18.73
CA SER A 139 -8.01 -13.79 17.56
C SER A 139 -7.32 -14.06 16.23
N ASN A 140 -8.11 -14.36 15.19
CA ASN A 140 -7.74 -14.33 13.78
C ASN A 140 -8.29 -13.09 13.04
N ASP A 141 -8.89 -12.15 13.77
CA ASP A 141 -9.34 -10.86 13.21
C ASP A 141 -8.17 -10.09 12.60
N VAL A 142 -8.51 -9.12 11.77
CA VAL A 142 -7.60 -8.22 11.10
C VAL A 142 -7.94 -6.78 11.47
N ALA A 143 -6.92 -6.00 11.87
CA ALA A 143 -7.02 -4.56 12.01
C ALA A 143 -6.71 -3.92 10.65
N SER A 144 -7.68 -3.22 10.07
CA SER A 144 -7.55 -2.58 8.77
C SER A 144 -8.53 -1.42 8.58
N SER A 145 -8.48 -0.79 7.41
CA SER A 145 -9.30 0.34 7.02
C SER A 145 -10.75 -0.03 6.76
N GLN A 146 -11.64 0.84 7.25
CA GLN A 146 -13.04 0.86 6.84
C GLN A 146 -13.21 1.53 5.48
N GLY A 147 -13.87 0.82 4.58
CA GLY A 147 -14.31 1.32 3.30
C GLY A 147 -15.76 1.77 3.34
N VAL A 148 -16.62 1.20 2.48
CA VAL A 148 -18.03 1.59 2.34
C VAL A 148 -18.99 0.63 3.05
N ARG A 149 -20.26 1.04 3.17
CA ARG A 149 -21.34 0.14 3.61
C ARG A 149 -21.79 -0.75 2.47
N ASN A 150 -22.24 -1.97 2.78
CA ASN A 150 -22.81 -2.86 1.78
C ASN A 150 -24.02 -2.23 1.08
N THR A 151 -23.88 -2.00 -0.23
CA THR A 151 -24.92 -1.47 -1.10
C THR A 151 -24.73 -2.01 -2.51
N ARG A 152 -25.82 -2.07 -3.29
CA ARG A 152 -25.82 -2.43 -4.71
C ARG A 152 -25.89 -1.19 -5.59
N PHE A 153 -25.07 -1.15 -6.63
CA PHE A 153 -25.04 -0.04 -7.58
C PHE A 153 -26.31 -0.01 -8.44
N LEU A 154 -26.91 1.17 -8.60
CA LEU A 154 -28.08 1.40 -9.45
C LEU A 154 -27.81 2.38 -10.60
N GLY A 155 -26.68 3.09 -10.57
CA GLY A 155 -26.30 4.06 -11.59
C GLY A 155 -25.64 5.30 -11.02
N VAL A 156 -25.08 6.12 -11.90
CA VAL A 156 -24.40 7.35 -11.52
C VAL A 156 -25.40 8.51 -11.41
N THR A 157 -25.25 9.41 -10.43
CA THR A 157 -26.09 10.61 -10.28
C THR A 157 -25.41 11.85 -10.88
N ASN A 158 -25.99 13.04 -10.67
CA ASN A 158 -25.34 14.34 -10.91
C ASN A 158 -24.65 14.87 -9.64
N GLY A 159 -24.61 14.11 -8.57
CA GLY A 159 -23.97 14.47 -7.32
C GLY A 159 -22.64 13.74 -7.11
N PRO A 160 -21.98 14.00 -5.98
CA PRO A 160 -20.74 13.33 -5.60
C PRO A 160 -20.95 11.84 -5.27
N ALA A 161 -22.16 11.41 -4.93
CA ALA A 161 -22.49 10.02 -4.61
C ALA A 161 -23.22 9.33 -5.77
N ASP A 162 -23.05 8.02 -5.87
CA ASP A 162 -23.78 7.18 -6.81
C ASP A 162 -25.19 6.89 -6.29
N ARG A 163 -26.08 6.42 -7.17
CA ARG A 163 -27.38 5.89 -6.78
C ARG A 163 -27.19 4.45 -6.38
N THR A 164 -27.55 4.12 -5.14
CA THR A 164 -27.35 2.78 -4.59
C THR A 164 -28.61 2.26 -3.89
N LEU A 165 -28.69 0.95 -3.72
CA LEU A 165 -29.67 0.28 -2.88
C LEU A 165 -28.97 -0.33 -1.67
N GLN A 166 -29.44 -0.03 -0.45
CA GLN A 166 -28.92 -0.70 0.74
C GLN A 166 -29.45 -2.13 0.82
N GLU A 167 -28.56 -3.07 1.11
CA GLU A 167 -28.87 -4.48 1.30
C GLU A 167 -28.20 -4.94 2.60
N PRO A 168 -28.83 -5.81 3.42
CA PRO A 168 -28.20 -6.34 4.63
C PRO A 168 -26.79 -6.86 4.34
N ASP A 169 -25.81 -6.43 5.14
CA ASP A 169 -24.44 -6.92 4.97
C ASP A 169 -24.37 -8.44 5.22
N PRO A 170 -23.81 -9.22 4.28
CA PRO A 170 -23.80 -10.69 4.37
C PRO A 170 -22.76 -11.24 5.36
N ASP A 171 -21.72 -10.47 5.69
CA ASP A 171 -20.56 -10.92 6.47
C ASP A 171 -20.62 -10.45 7.94
N GLY A 172 -21.77 -9.89 8.35
CA GLY A 172 -21.99 -9.49 9.73
C GLY A 172 -21.47 -8.09 10.09
N PHE A 173 -21.11 -7.24 9.12
CA PHE A 173 -20.82 -5.82 9.37
C PHE A 173 -22.12 -5.04 9.65
N ARG A 174 -22.80 -5.38 10.74
CA ARG A 174 -24.09 -4.83 11.14
C ARG A 174 -24.16 -4.60 12.64
N VAL A 175 -24.86 -3.54 13.04
CA VAL A 175 -25.28 -3.30 14.43
C VAL A 175 -26.81 -3.21 14.44
N GLY A 176 -27.45 -4.26 14.96
CA GLY A 176 -28.90 -4.43 14.82
C GLY A 176 -29.31 -4.53 13.35
N SER A 177 -30.20 -3.66 12.89
CA SER A 177 -30.65 -3.63 11.49
C SER A 177 -29.77 -2.78 10.56
N VAL A 178 -28.81 -2.01 11.10
CA VAL A 178 -28.03 -1.01 10.36
C VAL A 178 -26.69 -1.60 9.93
N ASN A 179 -26.32 -1.40 8.67
CA ASN A 179 -24.99 -1.77 8.19
C ASN A 179 -23.92 -0.82 8.74
N ALA A 180 -22.84 -1.39 9.27
CA ALA A 180 -21.58 -0.70 9.51
C ALA A 180 -20.78 -0.59 8.19
N ARG A 181 -19.68 0.17 8.21
CA ARG A 181 -18.74 0.17 7.10
C ARG A 181 -17.94 -1.12 7.14
N ARG A 182 -17.76 -1.76 5.98
CA ARG A 182 -16.96 -2.98 5.86
C ARG A 182 -15.49 -2.63 6.03
N VAL A 183 -14.74 -3.55 6.62
CA VAL A 183 -13.30 -3.42 6.87
C VAL A 183 -12.58 -4.44 6.01
N GLU A 184 -11.46 -4.03 5.41
CA GLU A 184 -10.66 -4.91 4.58
C GLU A 184 -10.10 -6.11 5.37
N PRO A 185 -10.09 -7.32 4.79
CA PRO A 185 -9.59 -8.51 5.46
C PRO A 185 -8.06 -8.62 5.45
N ARG A 186 -7.34 -7.55 5.10
CA ARG A 186 -5.90 -7.37 5.31
C ARG A 186 -5.63 -5.92 5.67
N ASN A 187 -4.66 -5.68 6.55
CA ASN A 187 -4.20 -4.36 6.95
C ASN A 187 -3.75 -3.53 5.74
N THR A 188 -4.07 -2.25 5.74
CA THR A 188 -3.71 -1.29 4.70
C THR A 188 -2.21 -0.95 4.76
N PRO A 189 -1.41 -1.27 3.73
CA PRO A 189 0.01 -0.92 3.70
C PRO A 189 0.21 0.57 3.33
N THR A 190 1.44 1.08 3.50
CA THR A 190 1.83 2.39 2.98
C THR A 190 1.95 2.40 1.45
N VAL A 191 1.61 3.52 0.82
CA VAL A 191 1.86 3.83 -0.60
C VAL A 191 3.20 4.58 -0.81
N ILE A 192 3.83 5.11 0.25
CA ILE A 192 5.16 5.72 0.15
C ILE A 192 6.18 4.64 -0.24
N ASN A 193 7.04 4.96 -1.20
CA ASN A 193 8.01 4.04 -1.80
C ASN A 193 7.39 2.81 -2.48
N ALA A 194 6.05 2.74 -2.64
CA ALA A 194 5.41 1.58 -3.25
C ALA A 194 5.79 1.40 -4.73
N VAL A 195 6.24 2.48 -5.41
CA VAL A 195 6.78 2.44 -6.78
C VAL A 195 7.93 1.45 -6.97
N PHE A 196 8.66 1.12 -5.90
CA PHE A 196 9.74 0.15 -5.97
C PHE A 196 9.26 -1.30 -5.96
N ASN A 197 8.01 -1.59 -5.56
CA ASN A 197 7.48 -2.96 -5.52
C ASN A 197 7.26 -3.52 -6.92
N HIS A 198 7.72 -4.75 -7.17
CA HIS A 198 7.46 -5.44 -8.43
C HIS A 198 5.98 -5.83 -8.60
N ARG A 199 5.32 -6.28 -7.53
CA ARG A 199 3.87 -6.54 -7.50
C ARG A 199 3.26 -5.85 -6.28
N GLN A 200 2.04 -5.36 -6.41
CA GLN A 200 1.34 -4.69 -5.31
C GLN A 200 0.35 -5.61 -4.59
N PHE A 201 -0.18 -5.11 -3.48
CA PHE A 201 -0.91 -5.86 -2.44
C PHE A 201 -0.05 -6.88 -1.70
N TRP A 202 -0.55 -7.33 -0.55
CA TRP A 202 0.11 -8.31 0.30
C TRP A 202 0.29 -9.68 -0.36
N ASP A 203 -0.62 -10.08 -1.27
CA ASP A 203 -0.59 -11.34 -2.03
C ASP A 203 0.01 -11.20 -3.43
N GLY A 204 0.43 -10.00 -3.84
CA GLY A 204 1.00 -9.76 -5.16
C GLY A 204 -0.01 -9.84 -6.31
N ARG A 205 -1.32 -9.79 -6.04
CA ARG A 205 -2.35 -9.96 -7.09
C ARG A 205 -2.38 -8.85 -8.14
N ALA A 206 -1.84 -7.68 -7.84
CA ALA A 206 -1.66 -6.62 -8.83
C ALA A 206 -0.32 -6.81 -9.54
N ASP A 207 -0.41 -7.16 -10.82
CA ASP A 207 0.72 -7.59 -11.64
C ASP A 207 1.67 -6.43 -11.98
N ASN A 208 2.95 -6.74 -12.22
CA ASN A 208 3.94 -5.74 -12.68
C ASN A 208 3.58 -5.15 -14.04
N VAL A 209 2.81 -5.89 -14.82
CA VAL A 209 2.32 -5.49 -16.13
C VAL A 209 0.91 -4.92 -16.00
N PHE A 210 0.72 -3.66 -16.39
CA PHE A 210 -0.62 -3.08 -16.48
C PHE A 210 -1.19 -3.27 -17.90
N ASN A 211 -2.42 -3.79 -17.97
CA ASN A 211 -3.10 -4.10 -19.24
C ASN A 211 -4.10 -3.02 -19.69
N GLY A 212 -4.20 -1.89 -18.96
CA GLY A 212 -5.09 -0.78 -19.28
C GLY A 212 -6.55 -0.96 -18.84
N VAL A 213 -6.93 -2.13 -18.32
CA VAL A 213 -8.32 -2.47 -17.96
C VAL A 213 -8.45 -2.86 -16.49
N ASN A 214 -7.57 -3.74 -16.00
CA ASN A 214 -7.59 -4.29 -14.63
C ASN A 214 -6.16 -4.59 -14.13
N GLY A 215 -6.05 -5.11 -12.91
CA GLY A 215 -4.77 -5.39 -12.26
C GLY A 215 -4.14 -6.75 -12.58
N LEU A 216 -4.72 -7.55 -13.47
CA LEU A 216 -4.29 -8.93 -13.72
C LEU A 216 -3.11 -9.05 -14.69
N GLY A 217 -2.76 -7.96 -15.38
CA GLY A 217 -1.70 -7.95 -16.39
C GLY A 217 -1.96 -8.97 -17.49
N ASP A 218 -0.93 -9.77 -17.83
CA ASP A 218 -1.00 -10.79 -18.88
C ASP A 218 -1.87 -12.01 -18.49
N ARG A 219 -2.34 -12.09 -17.22
CA ARG A 219 -3.26 -13.16 -16.76
C ARG A 219 -4.70 -12.97 -17.23
N ASP A 220 -5.05 -11.78 -17.71
CA ASP A 220 -6.29 -11.54 -18.46
C ASP A 220 -5.99 -11.38 -19.96
N PRO A 221 -6.07 -12.46 -20.76
CA PRO A 221 -5.79 -12.40 -22.19
C PRO A 221 -6.88 -11.64 -22.98
N ASN A 222 -8.00 -11.27 -22.36
CA ASN A 222 -9.13 -10.59 -22.99
C ASN A 222 -9.17 -9.08 -22.68
N ALA A 223 -8.30 -8.57 -21.82
CA ALA A 223 -8.19 -7.15 -21.52
C ALA A 223 -7.88 -6.35 -22.79
N ARG A 224 -8.83 -5.53 -23.24
CA ARG A 224 -8.70 -4.64 -24.40
C ARG A 224 -9.20 -3.25 -24.06
N VAL A 225 -8.45 -2.25 -24.50
CA VAL A 225 -8.89 -0.86 -24.62
C VAL A 225 -9.09 -0.53 -26.09
N PHE A 226 -9.74 0.59 -26.42
CA PHE A 226 -9.86 1.04 -27.81
C PHE A 226 -8.84 2.14 -28.11
N ARG A 227 -8.16 2.06 -29.26
CA ARG A 227 -7.28 3.10 -29.77
C ARG A 227 -7.84 3.66 -31.07
N ALA A 228 -7.90 4.98 -31.18
CA ALA A 228 -8.48 5.72 -32.29
C ALA A 228 -7.41 6.48 -33.09
N ASP A 229 -6.48 5.75 -33.72
CA ASP A 229 -5.52 6.35 -34.66
C ASP A 229 -6.25 7.06 -35.82
N ASN A 230 -7.38 6.48 -36.23
CA ASN A 230 -8.44 7.19 -36.96
C ASN A 230 -9.60 7.44 -35.97
N PRO A 231 -9.94 8.70 -35.64
CA PRO A 231 -11.04 9.02 -34.73
C PRO A 231 -12.36 8.34 -35.08
N SER A 232 -12.67 8.16 -36.37
CA SER A 232 -13.94 7.55 -36.82
C SER A 232 -13.93 6.03 -36.81
N ASN A 233 -12.78 5.38 -36.55
CA ASN A 233 -12.64 3.93 -36.51
C ASN A 233 -11.73 3.47 -35.35
N PRO A 234 -12.18 3.59 -34.08
CA PRO A 234 -11.47 3.02 -32.94
C PRO A 234 -11.33 1.50 -33.07
N LEU A 235 -10.15 0.97 -32.80
CA LEU A 235 -9.88 -0.47 -32.85
C LEU A 235 -9.52 -1.00 -31.45
N PRO A 236 -9.97 -2.19 -31.07
CA PRO A 236 -9.56 -2.82 -29.81
C PRO A 236 -8.08 -3.20 -29.89
N VAL A 237 -7.31 -2.88 -28.86
CA VAL A 237 -5.88 -3.18 -28.75
C VAL A 237 -5.54 -3.75 -27.39
N ILE A 238 -4.47 -4.55 -27.34
CA ILE A 238 -3.83 -4.97 -26.10
C ILE A 238 -2.91 -3.84 -25.65
N VAL A 239 -3.00 -3.49 -24.39
CA VAL A 239 -2.04 -2.61 -23.73
C VAL A 239 -1.17 -3.44 -22.81
N ARG A 240 0.12 -3.11 -22.77
CA ARG A 240 1.09 -3.76 -21.92
C ARG A 240 2.13 -2.72 -21.48
N LEU A 241 2.09 -2.32 -20.21
CA LEU A 241 3.12 -1.48 -19.58
C LEU A 241 3.80 -2.29 -18.48
N GLU A 242 5.09 -2.59 -18.63
CA GLU A 242 5.91 -3.18 -17.56
C GLU A 242 6.31 -2.11 -16.54
N ASP A 243 6.66 -2.51 -15.32
CA ASP A 243 6.93 -1.60 -14.19
C ASP A 243 5.73 -0.69 -13.88
N SER A 244 4.53 -1.24 -14.03
CA SER A 244 3.25 -0.56 -13.80
C SER A 244 2.38 -1.26 -12.76
N SER A 245 3.02 -1.88 -11.77
CA SER A 245 2.31 -2.53 -10.66
C SER A 245 1.39 -1.58 -9.89
N LEU A 246 1.75 -0.29 -9.79
CA LEU A 246 0.90 0.75 -9.20
C LEU A 246 -0.35 1.01 -10.05
N ALA A 247 -0.26 1.10 -11.38
CA ALA A 247 -1.44 1.25 -12.23
C ALA A 247 -2.35 0.02 -12.16
N SER A 248 -1.76 -1.18 -12.13
CA SER A 248 -2.49 -2.43 -11.89
C SER A 248 -3.26 -2.43 -10.56
N GLN A 249 -2.65 -1.88 -9.51
CA GLN A 249 -3.28 -1.76 -8.19
C GLN A 249 -4.38 -0.71 -8.17
N ALA A 250 -4.13 0.47 -8.72
CA ALA A 250 -4.97 1.65 -8.57
C ALA A 250 -6.40 1.47 -9.12
N VAL A 251 -6.59 0.60 -10.09
CA VAL A 251 -7.90 0.36 -10.73
C VAL A 251 -8.81 -0.61 -9.95
N GLY A 252 -8.30 -1.29 -8.93
CA GLY A 252 -9.09 -2.23 -8.12
C GLY A 252 -9.98 -1.55 -7.06
N PRO A 253 -9.41 -0.76 -6.13
CA PRO A 253 -10.15 -0.13 -5.04
C PRO A 253 -11.41 0.65 -5.45
N PRO A 254 -11.40 1.50 -6.52
CA PRO A 254 -12.54 2.33 -6.90
C PRO A 254 -13.81 1.58 -7.29
N VAL A 255 -13.70 0.27 -7.54
CA VAL A 255 -14.81 -0.64 -7.91
C VAL A 255 -14.99 -1.80 -6.95
N ASN A 256 -14.15 -1.91 -5.91
CA ASN A 256 -14.28 -2.93 -4.87
C ASN A 256 -15.39 -2.54 -3.87
N HIS A 257 -16.26 -3.50 -3.56
CA HIS A 257 -17.43 -3.31 -2.71
C HIS A 257 -17.17 -3.38 -1.20
N PHE A 258 -15.96 -3.74 -0.79
CA PHE A 258 -15.47 -3.50 0.56
C PHE A 258 -14.85 -2.10 0.67
N GLU A 259 -14.11 -1.67 -0.36
CA GLU A 259 -13.25 -0.49 -0.30
C GLU A 259 -14.01 0.81 -0.60
N MET A 260 -14.32 1.09 -1.86
CA MET A 260 -14.79 2.42 -2.29
C MET A 260 -16.14 2.42 -2.99
N SER A 261 -16.69 1.25 -3.31
CA SER A 261 -17.77 1.15 -4.31
C SER A 261 -19.02 0.43 -3.82
N ALA A 262 -20.18 0.77 -4.39
CA ALA A 262 -21.31 -0.15 -4.35
C ALA A 262 -21.02 -1.38 -5.23
N ALA A 263 -21.57 -2.54 -4.86
CA ALA A 263 -21.43 -3.78 -5.60
C ALA A 263 -21.99 -3.65 -7.02
N GLY A 264 -21.20 -4.05 -8.02
CA GLY A 264 -21.58 -4.06 -9.44
C GLY A 264 -21.24 -2.80 -10.23
N ARG A 265 -20.60 -1.79 -9.62
CA ARG A 265 -20.07 -0.62 -10.35
C ARG A 265 -18.80 -0.98 -11.12
N THR A 266 -18.60 -0.39 -12.29
CA THR A 266 -17.41 -0.61 -13.13
C THR A 266 -16.53 0.64 -13.25
N MET A 267 -15.30 0.50 -13.78
CA MET A 267 -14.43 1.64 -14.08
C MET A 267 -15.02 2.53 -15.18
N GLN A 268 -15.81 1.96 -16.09
CA GLN A 268 -16.51 2.72 -17.12
C GLN A 268 -17.67 3.54 -16.52
N ASP A 269 -18.33 3.05 -15.47
CA ASP A 269 -19.31 3.84 -14.70
C ASP A 269 -18.64 4.99 -13.96
N LEU A 270 -17.46 4.77 -13.38
CA LEU A 270 -16.65 5.83 -12.80
C LEU A 270 -16.21 6.86 -13.85
N GLY A 271 -15.81 6.40 -15.04
CA GLY A 271 -15.55 7.27 -16.18
C GLY A 271 -16.78 8.08 -16.58
N LYS A 272 -17.95 7.44 -16.64
CA LYS A 272 -19.23 8.14 -16.81
C LYS A 272 -19.51 9.15 -15.70
N LYS A 273 -19.03 8.96 -14.48
CA LYS A 273 -19.21 9.92 -13.38
C LYS A 273 -18.32 11.13 -13.53
N LEU A 274 -17.02 10.91 -13.75
CA LEU A 274 -16.01 11.95 -13.66
C LEU A 274 -15.73 12.63 -15.01
N ALA A 275 -15.76 11.88 -16.11
CA ALA A 275 -15.45 12.34 -17.47
C ALA A 275 -16.74 12.53 -18.30
N ARG A 276 -17.63 13.39 -17.82
CA ARG A 276 -18.84 13.81 -18.55
C ARG A 276 -18.56 15.03 -19.44
N PRO A 277 -19.23 15.17 -20.59
CA PRO A 277 -19.15 16.40 -21.38
C PRO A 277 -20.06 17.54 -20.86
N SER A 278 -21.23 17.20 -20.31
CA SER A 278 -22.32 18.17 -20.07
C SER A 278 -22.61 18.47 -18.61
N PHE A 279 -21.95 17.79 -17.67
CA PHE A 279 -22.13 17.98 -16.24
C PHE A 279 -20.86 17.55 -15.52
N ASN A 280 -20.05 18.51 -15.10
CA ASN A 280 -18.71 18.21 -14.58
C ASN A 280 -18.71 18.32 -13.06
N LEU A 281 -18.48 17.19 -12.40
CA LEU A 281 -18.00 17.22 -11.03
C LEU A 281 -16.67 17.96 -11.04
N ARG A 282 -16.58 19.02 -10.22
CA ARG A 282 -15.34 19.74 -10.04
C ARG A 282 -14.33 18.80 -9.38
N PRO A 283 -13.12 18.62 -9.94
CA PRO A 283 -12.06 17.87 -9.28
C PRO A 283 -11.80 18.42 -7.89
N LEU A 284 -11.79 17.53 -6.89
CA LEU A 284 -11.68 17.86 -5.47
C LEU A 284 -12.76 18.84 -4.96
N GLY A 285 -13.94 18.84 -5.58
CA GLY A 285 -15.03 19.79 -5.28
C GLY A 285 -15.58 19.73 -3.85
N LEU A 286 -15.23 18.69 -3.08
CA LEU A 286 -15.61 18.53 -1.68
C LEU A 286 -14.49 18.91 -0.70
N GLN A 287 -13.27 19.19 -1.20
CA GLN A 287 -12.05 19.35 -0.44
C GLN A 287 -11.43 20.73 -0.66
N LEU A 288 -10.79 21.27 0.37
CA LEU A 288 -9.82 22.35 0.20
C LEU A 288 -8.51 21.79 -0.35
N VAL A 289 -7.83 22.58 -1.19
CA VAL A 289 -6.47 22.31 -1.66
C VAL A 289 -5.61 23.50 -1.25
N HIS A 290 -4.54 23.29 -0.50
CA HIS A 290 -3.71 24.39 -0.04
C HIS A 290 -3.12 25.17 -1.24
N ARG A 291 -3.04 26.51 -1.16
CA ARG A 291 -2.50 27.34 -2.26
C ARG A 291 -1.03 27.03 -2.60
N GLU A 292 -0.29 26.53 -1.62
CA GLU A 292 1.11 26.10 -1.74
C GLU A 292 1.24 24.57 -1.81
N ASP A 293 0.18 23.83 -2.15
CA ASP A 293 0.31 22.40 -2.49
C ASP A 293 1.32 22.23 -3.63
N SER A 294 2.24 21.29 -3.48
CA SER A 294 3.41 21.14 -4.36
C SER A 294 3.06 20.74 -5.80
N VAL A 295 1.90 20.11 -6.02
CA VAL A 295 1.45 19.60 -7.32
C VAL A 295 0.25 20.39 -7.82
N LEU A 296 -0.73 20.62 -6.95
CA LEU A 296 -2.04 21.19 -7.27
C LEU A 296 -2.16 22.67 -6.92
N GLY A 297 -1.18 23.28 -6.24
CA GLY A 297 -1.27 24.68 -5.78
C GLY A 297 -1.59 25.66 -6.91
N SER A 298 -0.98 25.47 -8.08
CA SER A 298 -1.25 26.28 -9.30
C SER A 298 -2.67 26.18 -9.84
N LEU A 299 -3.40 25.10 -9.51
CA LEU A 299 -4.79 24.87 -9.89
C LEU A 299 -5.75 25.11 -8.72
N SER A 300 -5.26 25.42 -7.51
CA SER A 300 -6.10 25.51 -6.32
C SER A 300 -7.10 26.67 -6.39
N GLN A 301 -8.30 26.47 -5.86
CA GLN A 301 -9.28 27.54 -5.62
C GLN A 301 -9.18 28.19 -4.25
N TRP A 302 -8.11 27.91 -3.48
CA TRP A 302 -7.93 28.41 -2.12
C TRP A 302 -8.33 29.90 -1.96
N PRO A 303 -9.18 30.24 -0.98
CA PRO A 303 -9.71 29.42 0.10
C PRO A 303 -11.01 28.65 -0.22
N HIS A 304 -11.42 28.57 -1.48
CA HIS A 304 -12.57 27.76 -1.93
C HIS A 304 -12.17 26.33 -2.29
N ARG A 305 -13.17 25.43 -2.32
CA ARG A 305 -12.97 24.00 -2.59
C ARG A 305 -12.74 23.70 -4.07
N GLY A 306 -11.98 22.65 -4.33
CA GLY A 306 -11.70 22.13 -5.67
C GLY A 306 -10.66 22.91 -6.47
N LEU A 307 -10.55 22.52 -7.75
CA LEU A 307 -9.54 23.03 -8.68
C LEU A 307 -10.13 23.98 -9.74
N GLN A 308 -9.30 24.89 -10.27
CA GLN A 308 -9.57 25.81 -11.38
C GLN A 308 -9.41 25.08 -12.72
N THR A 309 -10.31 24.14 -12.99
CA THR A 309 -10.41 23.37 -14.24
C THR A 309 -11.87 23.19 -14.62
N ALA A 310 -12.15 23.03 -15.92
CA ALA A 310 -13.45 22.67 -16.44
C ALA A 310 -13.93 21.29 -15.95
N GLY A 311 -13.03 20.38 -15.59
CA GLY A 311 -13.37 19.04 -15.09
C GLY A 311 -12.30 17.99 -15.38
N TYR A 312 -12.55 16.74 -14.99
CA TYR A 312 -11.63 15.64 -15.27
C TYR A 312 -11.41 15.38 -16.77
N THR A 313 -12.40 15.68 -17.62
CA THR A 313 -12.26 15.61 -19.08
C THR A 313 -11.08 16.48 -19.57
N GLU A 314 -10.97 17.71 -19.10
CA GLU A 314 -9.86 18.61 -19.46
C GLU A 314 -8.53 18.08 -18.92
N MET A 315 -8.50 17.61 -17.67
CA MET A 315 -7.28 17.06 -17.07
C MET A 315 -6.78 15.82 -17.80
N ILE A 316 -7.68 14.94 -18.26
CA ILE A 316 -7.34 13.76 -19.08
C ILE A 316 -6.81 14.19 -20.46
N GLN A 317 -7.48 15.15 -21.11
CA GLN A 317 -7.05 15.67 -22.41
C GLN A 317 -5.69 16.36 -22.35
N ALA A 318 -5.36 17.01 -21.23
CA ALA A 318 -4.05 17.59 -21.00
C ALA A 318 -2.97 16.52 -20.79
N ALA A 319 -3.28 15.45 -20.06
CA ALA A 319 -2.33 14.41 -19.66
C ALA A 319 -2.02 13.37 -20.75
N PHE A 320 -3.02 12.95 -21.52
CA PHE A 320 -2.94 11.74 -22.35
C PHE A 320 -3.08 12.00 -23.84
N GLN A 321 -2.39 11.17 -24.62
CA GLN A 321 -2.35 11.23 -26.07
C GLN A 321 -3.78 11.08 -26.67
N PRO A 322 -4.15 11.88 -27.71
CA PRO A 322 -5.52 11.93 -28.24
C PRO A 322 -6.10 10.60 -28.72
N GLN A 323 -5.28 9.69 -29.26
CA GLN A 323 -5.75 8.40 -29.77
C GLN A 323 -6.43 7.53 -28.69
N TRP A 324 -6.28 7.84 -27.40
CA TRP A 324 -6.90 7.09 -26.32
C TRP A 324 -8.27 7.63 -25.89
N TRP A 325 -8.65 8.85 -26.29
CA TRP A 325 -9.90 9.48 -25.83
C TRP A 325 -10.68 10.23 -26.93
N ASN A 326 -10.05 10.57 -28.05
CA ASN A 326 -10.61 11.42 -29.10
C ASN A 326 -11.27 10.60 -30.20
N SER A 327 -12.56 10.27 -30.00
CA SER A 327 -13.39 9.68 -31.04
C SER A 327 -14.82 10.19 -30.93
N PRO A 328 -15.48 10.52 -32.06
CA PRO A 328 -16.91 10.79 -32.09
C PRO A 328 -17.77 9.51 -31.97
N LYS A 329 -17.18 8.31 -32.04
CA LYS A 329 -17.90 7.04 -31.88
C LYS A 329 -18.12 6.73 -30.40
N LEU A 330 -19.13 5.90 -30.12
CA LEU A 330 -19.35 5.33 -28.79
C LEU A 330 -18.96 3.85 -28.79
N ILE A 331 -18.62 3.35 -27.60
CA ILE A 331 -18.44 1.92 -27.33
C ILE A 331 -19.68 1.43 -26.58
N ARG A 332 -20.43 0.50 -27.17
CA ARG A 332 -21.56 -0.18 -26.52
C ARG A 332 -21.13 -1.54 -26.01
N VAL A 333 -21.40 -1.83 -24.75
CA VAL A 333 -21.12 -3.12 -24.12
C VAL A 333 -22.42 -3.91 -24.00
N ASP A 334 -22.47 -5.12 -24.52
CA ASP A 334 -23.64 -5.98 -24.39
C ASP A 334 -23.71 -6.68 -23.02
N ALA A 335 -24.75 -7.49 -22.80
CA ALA A 335 -24.94 -8.22 -21.55
C ALA A 335 -23.86 -9.30 -21.28
N ALA A 336 -23.14 -9.74 -22.32
CA ALA A 336 -22.03 -10.67 -22.20
C ALA A 336 -20.69 -9.96 -21.97
N GLY A 337 -20.67 -8.61 -21.92
CA GLY A 337 -19.46 -7.82 -21.77
C GLY A 337 -18.74 -7.53 -23.09
N THR A 338 -19.32 -7.87 -24.23
CA THR A 338 -18.68 -7.67 -25.54
C THR A 338 -18.81 -6.21 -25.99
N PRO A 339 -17.70 -5.50 -26.26
CA PRO A 339 -17.74 -4.13 -26.73
C PRO A 339 -17.93 -4.06 -28.25
N THR A 340 -18.71 -3.09 -28.72
CA THR A 340 -18.91 -2.77 -30.14
C THR A 340 -18.83 -1.27 -30.38
N VAL A 341 -18.21 -0.86 -31.49
CA VAL A 341 -18.15 0.55 -31.90
C VAL A 341 -19.45 0.91 -32.62
N ILE A 342 -20.11 1.98 -32.18
CA ILE A 342 -21.36 2.46 -32.76
C ILE A 342 -21.29 3.96 -33.06
N ASP A 343 -22.14 4.42 -33.96
CA ASP A 343 -22.46 5.84 -34.08
C ASP A 343 -23.27 6.32 -32.86
N PRO A 344 -23.08 7.56 -32.39
CA PRO A 344 -23.91 8.13 -31.35
C PRO A 344 -25.39 8.08 -31.72
N PRO A 345 -26.29 7.71 -30.79
CA PRO A 345 -27.72 7.77 -31.05
C PRO A 345 -28.18 9.22 -31.24
N ALA A 346 -29.31 9.42 -31.91
CA ALA A 346 -29.93 10.75 -32.06
C ALA A 346 -30.44 11.34 -30.72
N GLY A 347 -30.53 10.53 -29.67
CA GLY A 347 -31.01 10.91 -28.33
C GLY A 347 -29.98 10.67 -27.24
N LEU A 348 -30.44 10.50 -26.00
CA LEU A 348 -29.57 10.20 -24.86
C LEU A 348 -28.93 8.81 -25.01
N SER A 349 -27.64 8.72 -24.69
CA SER A 349 -26.92 7.45 -24.67
C SER A 349 -27.49 6.49 -23.62
N ALA A 350 -27.55 5.21 -23.97
CA ALA A 350 -27.97 4.16 -23.06
C ALA A 350 -26.94 3.94 -21.93
N PRO A 351 -27.34 3.37 -20.78
CA PRO A 351 -26.43 3.09 -19.66
C PRO A 351 -25.24 2.20 -20.00
N ASN A 352 -25.29 1.44 -21.10
CA ASN A 352 -24.21 0.57 -21.58
C ASN A 352 -23.41 1.16 -22.76
N GLU A 353 -23.62 2.44 -23.10
CA GLU A 353 -22.89 3.16 -24.15
C GLU A 353 -21.94 4.18 -23.54
N PHE A 354 -20.69 4.22 -24.00
CA PHE A 354 -19.61 5.01 -23.40
C PHE A 354 -18.89 5.81 -24.48
N THR A 355 -18.46 7.02 -24.17
CA THR A 355 -17.44 7.68 -25.02
C THR A 355 -16.13 6.88 -24.95
N LEU A 356 -15.23 7.08 -25.91
CA LEU A 356 -13.92 6.43 -25.87
C LEU A 356 -13.17 6.72 -24.55
N MET A 357 -13.23 7.96 -24.07
CA MET A 357 -12.64 8.36 -22.79
C MET A 357 -13.23 7.59 -21.59
N GLN A 358 -14.55 7.40 -21.57
CA GLN A 358 -15.24 6.69 -20.49
C GLN A 358 -14.96 5.19 -20.53
N TYR A 359 -14.90 4.61 -21.73
CA TYR A 359 -14.58 3.18 -21.88
C TYR A 359 -13.14 2.88 -21.44
N ASN A 360 -12.19 3.72 -21.85
CA ASN A 360 -10.78 3.59 -21.49
C ASN A 360 -10.45 4.18 -20.10
N PHE A 361 -11.43 4.51 -19.27
CA PHE A 361 -11.18 5.30 -18.06
C PHE A 361 -10.20 4.64 -17.08
N ALA A 362 -10.19 3.30 -17.00
CA ALA A 362 -9.23 2.54 -16.20
C ALA A 362 -7.77 2.83 -16.60
N LEU A 363 -7.48 2.98 -17.90
CA LEU A 363 -6.15 3.32 -18.40
C LEU A 363 -5.68 4.68 -17.86
N PHE A 364 -6.54 5.69 -17.95
CA PHE A 364 -6.20 7.04 -17.48
C PHE A 364 -6.06 7.09 -15.96
N PHE A 365 -6.98 6.44 -15.24
CA PHE A 365 -6.97 6.39 -13.79
C PHE A 365 -5.70 5.71 -13.28
N GLY A 366 -5.41 4.50 -13.78
CA GLY A 366 -4.25 3.71 -13.35
C GLY A 366 -2.93 4.43 -13.61
N LEU A 367 -2.71 4.94 -14.82
CA LEU A 367 -1.46 5.64 -15.16
C LEU A 367 -1.29 6.97 -14.43
N ALA A 368 -2.37 7.74 -14.26
CA ALA A 368 -2.29 9.01 -13.54
C ALA A 368 -1.95 8.77 -12.06
N VAL A 369 -2.64 7.83 -11.40
CA VAL A 369 -2.36 7.48 -10.00
C VAL A 369 -0.95 6.91 -9.84
N GLN A 370 -0.52 6.01 -10.72
CA GLN A 370 0.86 5.51 -10.72
C GLN A 370 1.89 6.65 -10.80
N LEU A 371 1.70 7.61 -11.71
CA LEU A 371 2.65 8.71 -11.87
C LEU A 371 2.67 9.63 -10.64
N TYR A 372 1.54 9.81 -9.96
CA TYR A 372 1.50 10.50 -8.67
C TYR A 372 2.20 9.71 -7.56
N GLU A 373 1.87 8.43 -7.37
CA GLU A 373 2.49 7.57 -6.36
C GLU A 373 4.00 7.40 -6.59
N ALA A 374 4.46 7.44 -7.84
CA ALA A 374 5.88 7.46 -8.19
C ALA A 374 6.63 8.71 -7.69
N THR A 375 5.92 9.78 -7.31
CA THR A 375 6.52 10.95 -6.65
C THR A 375 6.68 10.78 -5.15
N LEU A 376 5.99 9.82 -4.53
CA LEU A 376 5.96 9.61 -3.07
C LEU A 376 7.17 8.79 -2.61
N VAL A 377 8.38 9.32 -2.86
CA VAL A 377 9.64 8.68 -2.50
C VAL A 377 10.23 9.31 -1.24
N ALA A 378 10.40 8.50 -0.19
CA ALA A 378 11.01 8.88 1.08
C ALA A 378 12.45 8.34 1.14
N ASP A 379 13.38 9.16 0.67
CA ASP A 379 14.79 8.86 0.45
C ASP A 379 15.76 9.74 1.25
N ASP A 380 15.28 10.53 2.22
CA ASP A 380 16.11 11.46 3.01
C ASP A 380 15.94 11.25 4.53
N SER A 381 15.78 10.00 4.95
CA SER A 381 15.76 9.65 6.37
C SER A 381 17.13 9.90 7.03
N PRO A 382 17.21 10.01 8.37
CA PRO A 382 18.49 10.04 9.08
C PRO A 382 19.45 8.92 8.66
N TYR A 383 18.93 7.72 8.38
CA TYR A 383 19.75 6.63 7.85
C TYR A 383 20.30 6.90 6.44
N ASP A 384 19.51 7.49 5.54
CA ASP A 384 20.00 7.88 4.21
C ASP A 384 21.12 8.92 4.31
N GLN A 385 20.94 9.94 5.16
CA GLN A 385 21.96 10.95 5.42
C GLN A 385 23.25 10.35 5.99
N PHE A 386 23.12 9.33 6.85
CA PHE A 386 24.26 8.56 7.35
C PHE A 386 25.01 7.84 6.23
N MET A 387 24.28 7.16 5.34
CA MET A 387 24.86 6.48 4.18
C MET A 387 25.41 7.44 3.12
N ASP A 388 24.92 8.68 3.07
CA ASP A 388 25.39 9.77 2.22
C ASP A 388 26.62 10.51 2.82
N GLY A 389 27.11 10.07 3.98
CA GLY A 389 28.38 10.55 4.55
C GLY A 389 28.24 11.50 5.75
N ASN A 390 27.05 11.66 6.34
CA ASN A 390 26.88 12.34 7.63
C ASN A 390 26.94 11.33 8.81
N PRO A 391 28.10 11.12 9.45
CA PRO A 391 28.25 10.11 10.49
C PRO A 391 27.45 10.40 11.77
N SER A 392 26.94 11.63 11.92
CA SER A 392 26.17 12.08 13.08
C SER A 392 24.65 12.00 12.88
N ALA A 393 24.17 11.60 11.70
CA ALA A 393 22.75 11.55 11.41
C ALA A 393 21.99 10.48 12.22
N ILE A 394 22.67 9.40 12.63
CA ILE A 394 22.11 8.35 13.47
C ILE A 394 22.98 8.09 14.70
N SER A 395 22.36 7.64 15.79
CA SER A 395 23.06 7.35 17.03
C SER A 395 23.99 6.12 16.90
N PRO A 396 25.03 5.99 17.76
CA PRO A 396 25.83 4.76 17.82
C PRO A 396 25.00 3.50 18.05
N GLN A 397 23.89 3.62 18.78
CA GLN A 397 22.96 2.52 19.01
C GLN A 397 22.23 2.10 17.72
N ALA A 398 21.81 3.05 16.88
CA ALA A 398 21.23 2.75 15.57
C ALA A 398 22.27 2.17 14.60
N GLN A 399 23.55 2.60 14.69
CA GLN A 399 24.64 1.98 13.92
C GLN A 399 24.84 0.51 14.32
N PHE A 400 24.80 0.20 15.61
CA PHE A 400 24.80 -1.19 16.08
C PHE A 400 23.56 -1.95 15.58
N GLY A 401 22.40 -1.30 15.57
CA GLY A 401 21.15 -1.86 15.03
C GLY A 401 21.26 -2.31 13.57
N VAL A 402 21.80 -1.48 12.67
CA VAL A 402 21.98 -1.88 11.27
C VAL A 402 23.01 -3.01 11.11
N ASP A 403 24.02 -3.07 11.97
CA ASP A 403 24.99 -4.17 11.97
C ASP A 403 24.37 -5.49 12.45
N LEU A 404 23.52 -5.46 13.47
CA LEU A 404 22.71 -6.62 13.88
C LEU A 404 21.75 -7.06 12.75
N PHE A 405 21.07 -6.09 12.14
CA PHE A 405 20.09 -6.32 11.07
C PHE A 405 20.69 -7.07 9.87
N ARG A 406 21.92 -6.73 9.50
CA ARG A 406 22.63 -7.35 8.36
C ARG A 406 23.42 -8.60 8.74
N SER A 407 23.63 -8.86 10.03
CA SER A 407 24.47 -9.96 10.48
C SER A 407 23.90 -11.32 10.07
N GLN A 408 24.69 -12.12 9.37
CA GLN A 408 24.34 -13.49 8.99
C GLN A 408 24.41 -14.46 10.18
N ALA A 409 25.18 -14.12 11.21
CA ALA A 409 25.30 -14.91 12.43
C ALA A 409 24.29 -14.50 13.51
N ARG A 410 23.58 -13.37 13.34
CA ARG A 410 22.67 -12.84 14.36
C ARG A 410 21.29 -12.47 13.80
N GLY A 411 21.08 -11.21 13.39
CA GLY A 411 19.73 -10.72 13.11
C GLY A 411 19.10 -11.24 11.82
N GLN A 412 19.91 -11.53 10.79
CA GLN A 412 19.49 -12.12 9.51
C GLN A 412 18.35 -11.39 8.77
N CYS A 413 17.93 -10.20 9.23
CA CYS A 413 16.77 -9.48 8.71
C CYS A 413 16.96 -9.09 7.23
N ILE A 414 18.20 -8.76 6.88
CA ILE A 414 18.63 -8.42 5.51
C ILE A 414 18.36 -9.54 4.49
N ASN A 415 18.17 -10.79 4.92
CA ASN A 415 17.91 -11.91 4.01
C ASN A 415 16.56 -11.76 3.29
N CYS A 416 15.61 -11.05 3.90
CA CYS A 416 14.31 -10.72 3.32
C CYS A 416 14.18 -9.22 3.02
N HIS A 417 14.76 -8.37 3.87
CA HIS A 417 14.69 -6.91 3.73
C HIS A 417 15.93 -6.35 3.04
N GLU A 418 15.98 -6.57 1.73
CA GLU A 418 17.20 -6.41 0.95
C GLU A 418 17.39 -5.04 0.32
N GLY A 419 18.65 -4.66 0.13
CA GLY A 419 19.02 -3.47 -0.64
C GLY A 419 18.56 -2.16 -0.01
N ALA A 420 18.69 -1.06 -0.76
CA ALA A 420 18.31 0.26 -0.30
C ALA A 420 16.79 0.40 -0.09
N GLU A 421 16.00 -0.38 -0.82
CA GLU A 421 14.53 -0.44 -0.72
C GLU A 421 14.07 -1.19 0.55
N LEU A 422 14.95 -1.95 1.20
CA LEU A 422 14.69 -2.78 2.38
C LEU A 422 13.56 -3.80 2.15
N THR A 423 13.52 -4.37 0.95
CA THR A 423 12.59 -5.46 0.58
C THR A 423 13.16 -6.29 -0.56
N GLY A 424 13.03 -7.62 -0.46
CA GLY A 424 13.31 -8.55 -1.53
C GLY A 424 12.27 -8.50 -2.68
N ALA A 425 11.13 -7.85 -2.48
CA ALA A 425 10.05 -7.75 -3.46
C ALA A 425 10.17 -6.55 -4.42
N SER A 426 11.31 -5.85 -4.41
CA SER A 426 11.50 -4.69 -5.30
C SER A 426 11.70 -5.11 -6.76
N VAL A 427 11.37 -4.22 -7.70
CA VAL A 427 11.61 -4.40 -9.15
C VAL A 427 13.07 -4.82 -9.40
N ARG A 428 14.03 -4.16 -8.76
CA ARG A 428 15.46 -4.44 -8.92
C ARG A 428 15.83 -5.83 -8.42
N GLN A 429 15.31 -6.23 -7.26
CA GLN A 429 15.60 -7.53 -6.65
C GLN A 429 14.97 -8.67 -7.45
N VAL A 430 13.71 -8.53 -7.87
CA VAL A 430 13.00 -9.52 -8.68
C VAL A 430 13.62 -9.65 -10.07
N ARG A 431 14.02 -8.54 -10.72
CA ARG A 431 14.73 -8.59 -12.01
C ARG A 431 16.07 -9.31 -11.93
N ALA A 432 16.81 -9.12 -10.83
CA ALA A 432 18.08 -9.78 -10.63
C ALA A 432 17.93 -11.30 -10.43
N SER A 433 16.87 -11.73 -9.72
CA SER A 433 16.62 -13.15 -9.43
C SER A 433 15.14 -13.37 -9.12
N PRO A 434 14.26 -13.64 -10.09
CA PRO A 434 12.81 -13.65 -9.87
C PRO A 434 12.34 -14.77 -8.93
N THR A 435 13.13 -15.84 -8.83
CA THR A 435 12.89 -16.98 -7.96
C THR A 435 13.94 -17.05 -6.85
N ARG A 436 13.56 -17.60 -5.70
CA ARG A 436 14.48 -18.01 -4.64
C ARG A 436 14.28 -19.48 -4.30
N ILE A 437 15.33 -20.12 -3.82
CA ILE A 437 15.23 -21.45 -3.23
C ILE A 437 15.07 -21.30 -1.72
N ARG A 438 13.98 -21.84 -1.17
CA ARG A 438 13.68 -21.92 0.26
C ARG A 438 13.17 -23.33 0.55
N ASP A 439 13.67 -23.95 1.62
CA ASP A 439 13.26 -25.29 2.06
C ASP A 439 13.34 -26.35 0.95
N GLY A 440 14.37 -26.23 0.08
CA GLY A 440 14.57 -27.10 -1.08
C GLY A 440 13.59 -26.90 -2.25
N GLN A 441 12.78 -25.84 -2.22
CA GLN A 441 11.76 -25.53 -3.21
C GLN A 441 11.95 -24.14 -3.83
N ALA A 442 11.48 -23.96 -5.07
CA ALA A 442 11.42 -22.64 -5.69
C ALA A 442 10.20 -21.85 -5.18
N ALA A 443 10.40 -20.58 -4.84
CA ALA A 443 9.36 -19.64 -4.42
C ALA A 443 9.53 -18.28 -5.13
N ASP A 444 8.43 -17.54 -5.28
CA ASP A 444 8.45 -16.16 -5.78
C ASP A 444 9.34 -15.30 -4.86
N ARG A 445 10.33 -14.62 -5.44
CA ARG A 445 11.20 -13.75 -4.65
C ARG A 445 10.39 -12.63 -3.98
N GLY A 446 10.72 -12.37 -2.72
CA GLY A 446 10.09 -11.30 -1.95
C GLY A 446 8.75 -11.67 -1.34
N PHE A 447 8.37 -12.95 -1.36
CA PHE A 447 7.19 -13.46 -0.65
C PHE A 447 7.61 -14.53 0.36
N ASN A 448 7.14 -14.38 1.60
CA ASN A 448 7.49 -15.29 2.68
C ASN A 448 6.28 -15.56 3.57
N ASN A 449 6.12 -16.81 3.99
CA ASN A 449 5.30 -17.13 5.14
C ASN A 449 6.19 -17.01 6.40
N ILE A 450 5.82 -16.09 7.29
CA ILE A 450 6.53 -15.80 8.55
C ILE A 450 5.68 -16.16 9.78
N ALA A 451 4.61 -16.95 9.58
CA ALA A 451 3.74 -17.43 10.65
C ALA A 451 2.97 -16.34 11.42
N VAL A 452 2.56 -15.23 10.77
CA VAL A 452 1.61 -14.27 11.38
C VAL A 452 0.24 -14.92 11.59
N LEU A 453 -0.22 -15.68 10.59
CA LEU A 453 -1.45 -16.45 10.60
C LEU A 453 -1.16 -17.85 10.05
N GLY A 454 -1.91 -18.85 10.49
CA GLY A 454 -1.86 -20.18 9.91
C GLY A 454 -2.39 -20.18 8.47
N THR A 455 -1.86 -21.07 7.63
CA THR A 455 -2.18 -21.17 6.19
C THR A 455 -3.67 -21.18 5.87
N LEU A 456 -4.49 -21.85 6.69
CA LEU A 456 -5.94 -21.93 6.48
C LEU A 456 -6.68 -20.61 6.75
N GLN A 457 -6.05 -19.64 7.43
CA GLN A 457 -6.66 -18.33 7.70
C GLN A 457 -6.55 -17.39 6.50
N ASP A 458 -5.47 -17.50 5.72
CA ASP A 458 -5.28 -16.75 4.48
C ASP A 458 -4.21 -17.43 3.61
N LEU A 459 -4.63 -17.94 2.44
CA LEU A 459 -3.75 -18.62 1.50
C LEU A 459 -2.78 -17.66 0.78
N SER A 460 -3.13 -16.37 0.72
CA SER A 460 -2.33 -15.30 0.11
C SER A 460 -1.81 -15.64 -1.29
N LEU A 461 -0.49 -15.60 -1.53
CA LEU A 461 0.13 -15.85 -2.83
C LEU A 461 -0.18 -17.26 -3.36
N GLY A 462 -0.48 -18.22 -2.48
CA GLY A 462 -0.95 -19.55 -2.85
C GLY A 462 -2.37 -19.56 -3.40
N ALA A 463 -3.10 -18.45 -3.46
CA ALA A 463 -4.47 -18.40 -3.97
C ALA A 463 -4.56 -18.29 -5.51
N LYS A 464 -5.80 -18.39 -6.02
CA LYS A 464 -6.17 -18.08 -7.41
C LYS A 464 -6.85 -16.71 -7.49
N ASP A 465 -6.72 -16.04 -8.63
CA ASP A 465 -7.54 -14.89 -8.99
C ASP A 465 -8.94 -15.30 -9.49
N ASP A 466 -9.78 -14.31 -9.78
CA ASP A 466 -11.16 -14.50 -10.21
C ASP A 466 -11.30 -15.20 -11.57
N LEU A 467 -10.23 -15.26 -12.37
CA LEU A 467 -10.16 -16.02 -13.63
C LEU A 467 -9.65 -17.45 -13.41
N GLY A 468 -9.34 -17.83 -12.17
CA GLY A 468 -8.83 -19.14 -11.81
C GLY A 468 -7.34 -19.33 -12.05
N ASN A 469 -6.58 -18.26 -12.34
CA ASN A 469 -5.13 -18.35 -12.47
C ASN A 469 -4.49 -18.23 -11.09
N TRP A 470 -3.37 -18.92 -10.86
CA TRP A 470 -2.60 -18.74 -9.64
C TRP A 470 -1.99 -17.34 -9.53
N LEU A 471 -1.87 -16.84 -8.30
CA LEU A 471 -1.15 -15.60 -8.01
C LEU A 471 0.37 -15.82 -8.04
N SER A 472 0.84 -16.97 -7.53
CA SER A 472 2.24 -17.37 -7.68
C SER A 472 2.60 -17.63 -9.15
N THR A 473 3.77 -17.14 -9.53
CA THR A 473 4.34 -17.37 -10.87
C THR A 473 5.31 -18.54 -10.91
N VAL A 474 5.65 -19.09 -9.73
CA VAL A 474 6.67 -20.12 -9.56
C VAL A 474 6.03 -21.48 -9.35
N LYS A 475 6.53 -22.48 -10.08
CA LYS A 475 6.11 -23.87 -9.93
C LYS A 475 7.00 -24.60 -8.94
N ARG A 476 6.41 -25.50 -8.16
CA ARG A 476 7.11 -26.36 -7.21
C ARG A 476 8.07 -27.33 -7.93
N LEU A 477 9.23 -27.62 -7.32
CA LEU A 477 10.28 -28.45 -7.92
C LEU A 477 10.12 -29.95 -7.62
N ASN A 478 9.73 -30.35 -6.39
CA ASN A 478 9.70 -31.77 -6.01
C ASN A 478 8.63 -32.18 -4.96
N PRO A 479 7.81 -33.23 -5.21
CA PRO A 479 7.43 -33.66 -6.57
C PRO A 479 6.85 -32.47 -7.33
N PRO A 480 6.89 -32.44 -8.67
CA PRO A 480 6.24 -31.39 -9.44
C PRO A 480 4.71 -31.62 -9.52
N PRO A 481 3.86 -30.86 -8.82
CA PRO A 481 2.45 -30.69 -9.16
C PRO A 481 2.26 -29.66 -10.30
N LEU A 482 1.05 -29.61 -10.84
CA LEU A 482 0.58 -28.56 -11.75
C LEU A 482 0.39 -27.20 -11.05
N GLU A 483 0.31 -27.16 -9.72
CA GLU A 483 -0.18 -26.04 -8.90
C GLU A 483 0.89 -25.56 -7.88
N PRO A 484 0.97 -24.25 -7.53
CA PRO A 484 1.90 -23.73 -6.54
C PRO A 484 1.43 -24.04 -5.12
N ILE A 485 2.26 -24.79 -4.37
CA ILE A 485 2.00 -25.24 -3.00
C ILE A 485 2.99 -24.59 -2.01
N VAL A 486 4.16 -24.18 -2.48
CA VAL A 486 5.30 -23.70 -1.66
C VAL A 486 5.06 -22.31 -1.05
N VAL A 487 4.11 -21.57 -1.62
CA VAL A 487 3.83 -20.16 -1.31
C VAL A 487 2.52 -19.98 -0.54
N ASP A 488 1.95 -21.07 -0.03
CA ASP A 488 0.74 -21.06 0.80
C ASP A 488 0.98 -20.21 2.06
N GLY A 489 0.15 -19.18 2.25
CA GLY A 489 0.28 -18.21 3.34
C GLY A 489 1.51 -17.29 3.20
N ALA A 490 2.15 -17.25 2.03
CA ALA A 490 3.28 -16.34 1.79
C ALA A 490 2.78 -14.94 1.42
N PHE A 491 3.37 -13.92 2.05
CA PHE A 491 3.03 -12.52 1.84
C PHE A 491 4.24 -11.73 1.35
N LYS A 492 3.98 -10.68 0.58
CA LYS A 492 4.98 -9.74 0.09
C LYS A 492 5.73 -9.14 1.27
N VAL A 493 7.07 -9.22 1.24
CA VAL A 493 7.94 -8.58 2.23
C VAL A 493 7.79 -7.06 2.09
N PRO A 494 7.28 -6.35 3.11
CA PRO A 494 7.13 -4.90 3.03
C PRO A 494 8.50 -4.21 3.11
N GLY A 495 8.64 -3.05 2.46
CA GLY A 495 9.76 -2.15 2.72
C GLY A 495 9.69 -1.61 4.15
N LEU A 496 10.84 -1.34 4.77
CA LEU A 496 10.92 -0.87 6.16
C LEU A 496 11.13 0.64 6.32
N ARG A 497 11.14 1.39 5.21
CA ARG A 497 11.26 2.85 5.25
C ARG A 497 10.00 3.46 5.84
N ASN A 498 10.18 4.38 6.79
CA ASN A 498 9.12 4.96 7.61
C ASN A 498 8.32 3.96 8.46
N VAL A 499 8.83 2.75 8.71
CA VAL A 499 8.09 1.70 9.44
C VAL A 499 7.56 2.16 10.81
N GLU A 500 8.24 3.10 11.47
CA GLU A 500 7.79 3.71 12.73
C GLU A 500 6.37 4.31 12.67
N LEU A 501 5.92 4.74 11.50
CA LEU A 501 4.66 5.46 11.29
C LEU A 501 3.60 4.59 10.58
N THR A 502 3.83 3.28 10.42
CA THR A 502 2.91 2.36 9.71
C THR A 502 2.18 1.37 10.63
N ALA A 503 2.16 1.62 11.93
CA ALA A 503 1.41 0.79 12.88
C ALA A 503 -0.11 0.84 12.58
N PRO A 504 -0.87 -0.23 12.89
CA PRO A 504 -0.40 -1.52 13.42
C PRO A 504 0.29 -2.38 12.34
N TYR A 505 1.03 -3.42 12.74
CA TYR A 505 1.96 -4.12 11.84
C TYR A 505 1.44 -5.46 11.33
N PHE A 506 2.11 -5.93 10.26
CA PHE A 506 1.80 -7.12 9.47
C PHE A 506 0.51 -7.02 8.65
N HIS A 507 0.29 -8.00 7.78
CA HIS A 507 -0.88 -8.07 6.90
C HIS A 507 -2.19 -8.24 7.66
N ASN A 508 -2.17 -8.63 8.93
CA ASN A 508 -3.35 -8.70 9.80
C ASN A 508 -3.47 -7.49 10.74
N GLY A 509 -2.47 -6.60 10.81
CA GLY A 509 -2.48 -5.50 11.77
C GLY A 509 -2.49 -5.96 13.23
N GLY A 510 -1.96 -7.15 13.53
CA GLY A 510 -2.11 -7.79 14.84
C GLY A 510 -1.09 -7.36 15.89
N GLN A 511 -0.09 -6.55 15.52
CA GLN A 511 0.95 -6.05 16.43
C GLN A 511 0.89 -4.53 16.56
N LEU A 512 1.03 -4.03 17.80
CA LEU A 512 0.81 -2.62 18.14
C LEU A 512 1.98 -1.71 17.74
N ASP A 513 3.20 -2.09 18.10
CA ASP A 513 4.39 -1.24 18.04
C ASP A 513 5.63 -2.01 17.54
N LEU A 514 6.73 -1.30 17.28
CA LEU A 514 7.99 -1.91 16.83
C LEU A 514 8.58 -2.89 17.87
N PRO A 515 8.56 -2.61 19.19
CA PRO A 515 8.95 -3.59 20.20
C PRO A 515 8.21 -4.92 20.06
N ALA A 516 6.88 -4.90 19.86
CA ALA A 516 6.10 -6.11 19.66
C ALA A 516 6.49 -6.86 18.37
N VAL A 517 6.80 -6.15 17.28
CA VAL A 517 7.31 -6.76 16.03
C VAL A 517 8.69 -7.40 16.22
N ILE A 518 9.59 -6.76 16.97
CA ILE A 518 10.92 -7.32 17.25
C ILE A 518 10.76 -8.55 18.13
N GLU A 519 9.87 -8.51 19.12
CA GLU A 519 9.57 -9.68 19.94
C GLU A 519 8.96 -10.80 19.10
N PHE A 520 8.07 -10.49 18.14
CA PHE A 520 7.52 -11.46 17.18
C PHE A 520 8.61 -12.26 16.44
N TYR A 521 9.67 -11.59 16.02
CA TYR A 521 10.79 -12.27 15.38
C TYR A 521 11.71 -12.98 16.38
N ASN A 522 11.78 -12.49 17.61
CA ASN A 522 12.59 -13.07 18.69
C ASN A 522 12.16 -14.51 19.05
N HIS A 523 10.84 -14.77 18.98
CA HIS A 523 10.22 -16.07 19.27
C HIS A 523 9.76 -16.87 18.04
N GLY A 524 10.17 -16.50 16.81
CA GLY A 524 9.96 -17.31 15.60
C GLY A 524 8.59 -17.15 14.91
N GLY A 525 7.77 -16.20 15.34
CA GLY A 525 6.44 -15.91 14.80
C GLY A 525 5.29 -16.45 15.66
N ASP A 526 4.06 -16.02 15.36
CA ASP A 526 2.88 -16.29 16.20
C ASP A 526 2.35 -17.73 16.04
N THR A 527 2.27 -18.23 14.80
CA THR A 527 1.66 -19.53 14.43
C THR A 527 2.69 -20.55 13.93
N HIS A 528 3.91 -20.47 14.44
CA HIS A 528 5.03 -21.27 13.92
C HIS A 528 4.91 -22.77 14.23
N GLU A 529 4.14 -23.14 15.26
CA GLU A 529 3.83 -24.54 15.58
C GLU A 529 2.84 -25.11 14.54
N GLU A 530 3.24 -26.20 13.87
CA GLU A 530 2.45 -26.92 12.85
C GLU A 530 2.10 -26.16 11.56
N LEU A 531 2.87 -25.12 11.21
CA LEU A 531 2.67 -24.40 9.94
C LEU A 531 2.88 -25.34 8.73
N LYS A 532 1.82 -25.55 7.96
CA LYS A 532 1.80 -26.47 6.81
C LYS A 532 1.14 -25.83 5.60
N THR A 533 1.60 -26.23 4.42
CA THR A 533 0.88 -26.03 3.15
C THR A 533 -0.41 -26.86 3.12
N LEU A 534 -1.30 -26.60 2.16
CA LEU A 534 -2.57 -27.34 2.03
C LEU A 534 -2.37 -28.85 1.78
N ASP A 535 -1.27 -29.26 1.16
CA ASP A 535 -0.92 -30.68 0.96
C ASP A 535 -0.16 -31.31 2.15
N GLY A 536 -0.06 -30.59 3.28
CA GLY A 536 0.45 -31.12 4.54
C GLY A 536 1.97 -31.05 4.70
N ILE A 537 2.69 -30.31 3.86
CA ILE A 537 4.14 -30.12 3.97
C ILE A 537 4.43 -29.06 4.99
N PHE A 538 5.33 -29.38 5.92
CA PHE A 538 5.81 -28.44 6.91
C PHE A 538 6.56 -27.29 6.24
N ILE A 539 6.19 -26.06 6.61
CA ILE A 539 6.92 -24.85 6.26
C ILE A 539 7.96 -24.63 7.36
N GLU A 540 9.23 -24.46 7.00
CA GLU A 540 10.28 -24.28 8.01
C GLU A 540 10.03 -22.97 8.78
N PRO A 541 9.87 -23.03 10.11
CA PRO A 541 9.63 -21.84 10.92
C PRO A 541 10.89 -21.01 11.04
N MET A 542 10.73 -19.74 11.38
CA MET A 542 11.88 -18.90 11.71
C MET A 542 12.53 -19.36 13.02
N PRO A 543 13.87 -19.40 13.10
CA PRO A 543 14.54 -19.82 14.32
C PRO A 543 14.34 -18.80 15.45
N PHE A 544 14.33 -19.28 16.69
CA PHE A 544 14.43 -18.42 17.87
C PHE A 544 15.77 -17.69 17.86
N ILE A 545 15.74 -16.35 17.85
CA ILE A 545 16.97 -15.55 17.81
C ILE A 545 17.47 -15.24 19.23
N ASN A 546 16.55 -15.08 20.18
CA ASN A 546 16.81 -14.74 21.59
C ASN A 546 17.75 -13.53 21.74
N PHE A 547 17.31 -12.38 21.21
CA PHE A 547 17.97 -11.09 21.34
C PHE A 547 18.04 -10.62 22.79
N THR A 548 19.15 -9.98 23.17
CA THR A 548 19.21 -9.25 24.44
C THR A 548 18.35 -7.99 24.38
N THR A 549 18.08 -7.38 25.53
CA THR A 549 17.37 -6.10 25.60
C THR A 549 18.09 -5.01 24.81
N GLU A 550 19.40 -4.96 24.88
CA GLU A 550 20.24 -3.98 24.17
C GLU A 550 20.16 -4.19 22.65
N GLU A 551 20.18 -5.45 22.19
CA GLU A 551 20.03 -5.78 20.76
C GLU A 551 18.65 -5.37 20.24
N ARG A 552 17.58 -5.66 20.99
CA ARG A 552 16.22 -5.23 20.61
C ARG A 552 16.10 -3.72 20.50
N GLN A 553 16.63 -2.98 21.48
CA GLN A 553 16.63 -1.51 21.45
C GLN A 553 17.49 -0.95 20.32
N ALA A 554 18.60 -1.62 19.97
CA ALA A 554 19.44 -1.22 18.85
C ALA A 554 18.72 -1.40 17.50
N LEU A 555 18.05 -2.54 17.31
CA LEU A 555 17.21 -2.78 16.13
C LEU A 555 16.10 -1.74 16.01
N GLU A 556 15.39 -1.45 17.11
CA GLU A 556 14.37 -0.40 17.14
C GLU A 556 14.96 0.97 16.77
N ALA A 557 16.09 1.35 17.34
CA ALA A 557 16.76 2.62 17.01
C ALA A 557 17.14 2.72 15.53
N TYR A 558 17.56 1.61 14.90
CA TYR A 558 17.77 1.55 13.46
C TYR A 558 16.46 1.73 12.69
N LEU A 559 15.39 1.00 13.03
CA LEU A 559 14.10 1.11 12.34
C LEU A 559 13.50 2.52 12.43
N VAL A 560 13.62 3.19 13.58
CA VAL A 560 13.21 4.59 13.76
C VAL A 560 14.06 5.54 12.91
N SER A 561 15.35 5.24 12.71
CA SER A 561 16.23 6.06 11.86
C SER A 561 15.87 6.02 10.36
N LEU A 562 14.99 5.10 9.95
CA LEU A 562 14.45 4.99 8.59
C LEU A 562 13.25 5.90 8.32
N THR A 563 12.84 6.72 9.30
CA THR A 563 11.72 7.66 9.16
C THR A 563 12.18 8.97 8.55
N ASP A 564 11.71 9.26 7.34
CA ASP A 564 11.93 10.53 6.67
C ASP A 564 11.15 11.66 7.36
N VAL A 565 11.86 12.73 7.70
CA VAL A 565 11.28 13.89 8.40
C VAL A 565 10.18 14.54 7.55
N ARG A 566 10.32 14.54 6.22
CA ARG A 566 9.31 15.11 5.33
C ARG A 566 7.98 14.37 5.44
N VAL A 567 8.02 13.04 5.58
CA VAL A 567 6.80 12.23 5.78
C VAL A 567 6.14 12.57 7.09
N ARG A 568 6.90 12.60 8.20
CA ARG A 568 6.37 12.92 9.53
C ARG A 568 5.65 14.27 9.55
N PHE A 569 6.18 15.27 8.86
CA PHE A 569 5.63 16.62 8.81
C PHE A 569 4.77 16.88 7.57
N GLN A 570 4.43 15.87 6.75
CA GLN A 570 3.64 16.03 5.51
C GLN A 570 4.22 17.09 4.55
N GLN A 571 5.55 17.26 4.52
CA GLN A 571 6.22 18.18 3.60
C GLN A 571 6.26 17.60 2.20
N ALA A 572 6.41 18.46 1.19
CA ALA A 572 6.51 18.00 -0.20
C ALA A 572 7.57 16.90 -0.36
N PRO A 573 7.27 15.82 -1.12
CA PRO A 573 6.09 15.63 -1.97
C PRO A 573 4.83 15.05 -1.25
N PHE A 574 4.84 14.96 0.07
CA PHE A 574 3.82 14.31 0.90
C PHE A 574 2.69 15.24 1.41
N ASP A 575 2.69 16.49 0.94
CA ASP A 575 1.63 17.46 1.19
C ASP A 575 0.34 17.06 0.44
N HIS A 576 -0.83 17.51 0.92
CA HIS A 576 -2.09 16.96 0.43
C HIS A 576 -3.33 17.87 0.57
N PRO A 577 -4.37 17.62 -0.25
CA PRO A 577 -5.73 18.14 -0.04
C PRO A 577 -6.35 17.73 1.30
N GLN A 578 -7.39 18.46 1.71
CA GLN A 578 -8.23 18.13 2.87
C GLN A 578 -8.96 16.79 2.66
N LEU A 579 -9.27 16.07 3.73
CA LEU A 579 -10.20 14.94 3.73
C LEU A 579 -11.18 15.01 4.90
N PHE A 580 -12.30 14.31 4.73
CA PHE A 580 -13.20 13.97 5.82
C PHE A 580 -13.33 12.45 5.85
N ILE A 581 -12.78 11.82 6.88
CA ILE A 581 -12.76 10.36 7.00
C ILE A 581 -13.80 9.88 8.01
N PRO A 582 -14.52 8.79 7.74
CA PRO A 582 -15.38 8.15 8.73
C PRO A 582 -14.57 7.73 9.98
N ASN A 583 -15.14 7.90 11.16
CA ASN A 583 -14.59 7.48 12.45
C ASN A 583 -15.69 6.84 13.34
N GLY A 584 -16.51 5.98 12.71
CA GLY A 584 -17.63 5.24 13.31
C GLY A 584 -18.77 6.11 13.87
N PRO A 585 -19.91 5.53 14.28
CA PRO A 585 -20.84 6.13 15.25
C PRO A 585 -20.41 5.74 16.68
N GLY A 586 -20.59 6.60 17.69
CA GLY A 586 -20.15 6.52 19.13
C GLY A 586 -20.01 5.15 19.84
N ALA A 587 -20.36 5.03 21.13
CA ALA A 587 -20.34 3.74 21.82
C ALA A 587 -21.33 2.75 21.17
N PRO A 588 -21.25 1.41 21.39
CA PRO A 588 -22.15 0.42 20.77
C PRO A 588 -23.67 0.70 20.97
N ARG A 589 -24.03 1.58 21.92
CA ARG A 589 -25.40 2.01 22.24
C ARG A 589 -25.87 3.28 21.52
N SER A 590 -25.02 4.02 20.82
CA SER A 590 -25.44 5.19 20.04
C SER A 590 -25.69 4.79 18.58
N ILE A 591 -26.91 4.34 18.28
CA ILE A 591 -27.39 4.18 16.91
C ILE A 591 -28.20 5.44 16.56
N ALA A 592 -27.64 6.34 15.74
CA ALA A 592 -28.34 7.43 15.04
C ALA A 592 -27.50 7.90 13.82
N PRO A 593 -28.08 8.57 12.80
CA PRO A 593 -27.74 8.42 11.39
C PRO A 593 -26.45 9.14 10.95
N GLY A 594 -25.78 8.58 9.94
CA GLY A 594 -24.55 9.15 9.34
C GLY A 594 -23.27 8.66 10.01
N ASP A 595 -22.14 8.74 9.31
CA ASP A 595 -20.82 8.50 9.91
C ASP A 595 -20.37 9.73 10.70
N GLN A 596 -19.75 9.55 11.87
CA GLN A 596 -18.98 10.64 12.49
C GLN A 596 -17.74 10.87 11.61
N LEU A 597 -17.51 12.12 11.21
CA LEU A 597 -16.38 12.46 10.35
C LEU A 597 -15.26 13.12 11.15
N THR A 598 -14.03 12.71 10.88
CA THR A 598 -12.82 13.40 11.32
C THR A 598 -12.25 14.17 10.14
N GLU A 599 -11.98 15.46 10.34
CA GLU A 599 -11.33 16.29 9.35
C GLU A 599 -9.81 16.07 9.39
N ILE A 600 -9.24 15.83 8.21
CA ILE A 600 -7.81 15.91 7.95
C ILE A 600 -7.59 17.21 7.17
N PRO A 601 -6.89 18.22 7.71
CA PRO A 601 -6.76 19.52 7.07
C PRO A 601 -5.91 19.42 5.78
N ALA A 602 -6.10 20.37 4.86
CA ALA A 602 -5.20 20.52 3.72
C ALA A 602 -3.82 21.01 4.19
N VAL A 603 -2.75 20.44 3.64
CA VAL A 603 -1.35 20.77 3.97
C VAL A 603 -0.63 21.25 2.72
N GLY A 604 0.15 22.33 2.84
CA GLY A 604 0.99 22.83 1.76
C GLY A 604 2.39 22.23 1.75
N ALA A 605 3.19 22.55 0.74
CA ALA A 605 4.53 21.99 0.54
C ALA A 605 5.49 22.12 1.74
N GLN A 606 5.30 23.12 2.61
CA GLN A 606 6.11 23.33 3.81
C GLN A 606 5.74 22.38 4.98
N GLY A 607 4.71 21.57 4.82
CA GLY A 607 4.23 20.63 5.83
C GLY A 607 3.29 21.24 6.86
N GLY A 608 2.94 20.42 7.84
CA GLY A 608 2.02 20.73 8.92
C GLY A 608 2.51 20.21 10.28
N ALA A 609 1.57 20.00 11.20
CA ALA A 609 1.87 19.35 12.48
C ALA A 609 2.34 17.90 12.25
N PRO A 610 3.22 17.35 13.11
CA PRO A 610 3.67 15.98 12.95
C PRO A 610 2.49 15.00 13.03
N GLN A 611 2.51 13.97 12.20
CA GLN A 611 1.51 12.91 12.25
C GLN A 611 1.57 12.16 13.58
N LYS A 612 0.39 11.78 14.07
CA LYS A 612 0.26 10.89 15.23
C LYS A 612 0.46 9.44 14.81
N LYS A 613 1.11 8.66 15.66
CA LYS A 613 1.16 7.19 15.53
C LYS A 613 -0.19 6.59 15.91
N PHE A 614 -0.42 5.36 15.45
CA PHE A 614 -1.59 4.58 15.85
C PHE A 614 -1.67 4.45 17.37
N LEU A 615 -2.84 4.78 17.93
CA LEU A 615 -3.12 4.83 19.38
C LEU A 615 -2.21 5.77 20.21
N GLU A 616 -1.53 6.71 19.56
CA GLU A 616 -0.88 7.82 20.26
C GLU A 616 -1.95 8.80 20.79
N PRO A 617 -1.88 9.20 22.07
CA PRO A 617 -2.91 10.03 22.72
C PRO A 617 -3.17 11.40 22.07
#